data_AF-A0A3C0V1Y2-F1
#
_entry.id   AF-A0A3C0V1Y2-F1
#
_cell.length_a   1.000
_cell.length_b   1.000
_cell.length_c   1.000
_cell.angle_alpha   90.00
_cell.angle_beta   90.00
_cell.angle_gamma   90.00
#
_symmetry.space_group_name_H-M   'P 1'
#
loop_
_entity.id
_entity.type
_entity.pdbx_description
1 polymer ?
#
loop_
_entity_poly.entity_id
_entity_poly.type
_entity_poly.pdbx_seq_one_letter_code
_entity_poly.pdbx_strand_id
1 'polypeptide(L)'
;MAKVRFQMFMEEMQKEALERIQQDSGMSVAELVRIAINNFLSERRKKKEKPVDEITEKLLSVAGICKGGPPDLADSIDEYLYGFPRKK
;
A
#
# COMPACT_ATOMS: atom_id res chain seq x y z
N MET A 1 15.64 -8.67 -9.66
CA MET A 1 14.73 -9.46 -8.80
C MET A 1 14.89 -10.94 -9.14
N ALA A 2 14.98 -11.82 -8.15
CA ALA A 2 15.11 -13.26 -8.38
C ALA A 2 13.84 -13.81 -9.06
N LYS A 3 14.00 -14.73 -10.03
CA LYS A 3 12.86 -15.47 -10.61
C LYS A 3 12.34 -16.45 -9.56
N VAL A 4 11.16 -16.17 -9.02
CA VAL A 4 10.45 -17.07 -8.09
C VAL A 4 9.49 -17.94 -8.90
N ARG A 5 9.55 -19.27 -8.72
CA ARG A 5 8.58 -20.20 -9.32
C ARG A 5 7.35 -20.25 -8.43
N PHE A 6 6.19 -20.01 -9.02
CA PHE A 6 4.89 -20.19 -8.37
C PHE A 6 4.13 -21.33 -9.04
N GLN A 7 3.43 -22.12 -8.24
CA GLN A 7 2.49 -23.14 -8.70
C GLN A 7 1.12 -22.77 -8.13
N MET A 8 0.08 -22.91 -8.96
CA MET A 8 -1.29 -22.56 -8.60
C MET A 8 -2.20 -23.70 -9.05
N PHE A 9 -3.14 -24.08 -8.19
CA PHE A 9 -4.22 -24.98 -8.55
C PHE A 9 -5.35 -24.17 -9.18
N MET A 10 -5.91 -24.68 -10.26
CA MET A 10 -7.01 -24.06 -10.99
C MET A 10 -8.07 -25.11 -11.29
N GLU A 11 -9.30 -24.67 -11.41
CA GLU A 11 -10.40 -25.52 -11.88
C GLU A 11 -10.28 -25.79 -13.37
N GLU A 12 -10.87 -26.89 -13.84
CA GLU A 12 -10.80 -27.31 -15.24
C GLU A 12 -11.36 -26.25 -16.19
N MET A 13 -12.50 -25.64 -15.83
CA MET A 13 -13.09 -24.54 -16.60
C MET A 13 -12.16 -23.32 -16.73
N GLN A 14 -11.37 -23.02 -15.69
CA GLN A 14 -10.42 -21.90 -15.70
C GLN A 14 -9.23 -22.19 -16.63
N LYS A 15 -8.76 -23.44 -16.62
CA LYS A 15 -7.71 -23.90 -17.53
C LYS A 15 -8.18 -23.82 -18.98
N GLU A 16 -9.37 -24.34 -19.30
CA GLU A 16 -9.92 -24.28 -20.66
C GLU A 16 -10.08 -22.84 -21.15
N ALA A 17 -10.57 -21.94 -20.29
CA ALA A 17 -10.70 -20.53 -20.64
C ALA A 17 -9.33 -19.89 -20.93
N LEU A 18 -8.31 -20.18 -20.13
CA LEU A 18 -6.95 -19.69 -20.35
C LEU A 18 -6.32 -20.21 -21.64
N GLU A 19 -6.56 -21.48 -21.99
CA GLU A 19 -6.06 -22.07 -23.24
C GLU A 19 -6.70 -21.42 -24.46
N ARG A 20 -8.01 -21.11 -24.43
CA ARG A 20 -8.68 -20.35 -25.50
C ARG A 20 -8.08 -18.95 -25.65
N ILE A 21 -7.92 -18.23 -24.55
CA ILE A 21 -7.32 -16.88 -24.56
C ILE A 21 -5.87 -16.93 -25.07
N GLN A 22 -5.12 -17.97 -24.73
CA GLN A 22 -3.77 -18.19 -25.24
C GLN A 22 -3.77 -18.36 -26.77
N GLN A 23 -4.71 -19.16 -27.31
CA GLN A 23 -4.82 -19.35 -28.77
C GLN A 23 -5.16 -18.03 -29.49
N ASP A 24 -6.07 -17.24 -28.93
CA ASP A 24 -6.51 -15.99 -29.55
C ASP A 24 -5.45 -14.87 -29.46
N SER A 25 -4.71 -14.80 -28.35
CA SER A 25 -3.75 -13.73 -28.09
C SER A 25 -2.32 -14.03 -28.57
N GLY A 26 -1.99 -15.31 -28.79
CA GLY A 26 -0.61 -15.76 -29.05
C GLY A 26 0.34 -15.59 -27.86
N MET A 27 -0.16 -15.23 -26.68
CA MET A 27 0.64 -15.03 -25.47
C MET A 27 0.69 -16.29 -24.62
N SER A 28 1.78 -16.48 -23.86
CA SER A 28 1.85 -17.61 -22.93
C SER A 28 0.89 -17.43 -21.76
N VAL A 29 0.33 -18.53 -21.24
CA VAL A 29 -0.51 -18.51 -20.03
C VAL A 29 0.19 -17.80 -18.86
N ALA A 30 1.50 -17.99 -18.72
CA ALA A 30 2.28 -17.34 -17.67
C ALA A 30 2.32 -15.80 -17.82
N GLU A 31 2.38 -15.29 -19.05
CA GLU A 31 2.31 -13.85 -19.31
C GLU A 31 0.91 -13.30 -19.07
N LEU A 32 -0.13 -14.01 -19.51
CA LEU A 32 -1.52 -13.64 -19.26
C LEU A 32 -1.80 -13.51 -17.76
N VAL A 33 -1.40 -14.52 -16.97
CA VAL A 33 -1.53 -14.49 -15.51
C VAL A 33 -0.73 -13.33 -14.90
N ARG A 34 0.49 -13.07 -15.39
CA ARG A 34 1.30 -11.94 -14.89
C ARG A 34 0.62 -10.60 -15.15
N ILE A 35 0.07 -10.39 -16.34
CA ILE A 35 -0.65 -9.16 -16.71
C ILE A 35 -1.89 -9.00 -15.84
N ALA A 36 -2.69 -10.08 -15.69
CA ALA A 36 -3.89 -10.05 -14.86
C ALA A 36 -3.57 -9.70 -13.40
N ILE A 37 -2.52 -10.30 -12.82
CA ILE A 37 -2.06 -9.99 -11.46
C ILE A 37 -1.60 -8.53 -11.36
N ASN A 38 -0.82 -8.04 -12.32
CA ASN A 38 -0.35 -6.65 -12.32
C ASN A 38 -1.52 -5.65 -12.39
N ASN A 39 -2.49 -5.90 -13.25
CA ASN A 39 -3.69 -5.08 -13.38
C ASN A 39 -4.49 -5.07 -12.08
N PHE A 40 -4.76 -6.25 -11.51
CA PHE A 40 -5.45 -6.39 -10.22
C PHE A 40 -4.75 -5.64 -9.09
N LEU A 41 -3.42 -5.75 -9.00
CA LEU A 41 -2.62 -5.04 -7.99
C LEU A 41 -2.65 -3.52 -8.21
N SER A 42 -2.59 -3.07 -9.46
CA SER A 42 -2.66 -1.64 -9.80
C SER A 42 -4.02 -1.05 -9.42
N GLU A 43 -5.12 -1.74 -9.71
CA GLU A 43 -6.48 -1.31 -9.33
C GLU A 43 -6.67 -1.32 -7.82
N ARG A 44 -6.13 -2.34 -7.13
CA ARG A 44 -6.18 -2.42 -5.67
C ARG A 44 -5.40 -1.29 -5.01
N ARG A 45 -4.28 -0.84 -5.60
CA ARG A 45 -3.52 0.34 -5.14
C ARG A 45 -4.32 1.62 -5.35
N LYS A 46 -4.87 1.83 -6.56
CA LYS A 46 -5.73 2.98 -6.87
C LYS A 46 -6.96 3.06 -5.96
N LYS A 47 -7.60 1.93 -5.64
CA LYS A 47 -8.73 1.91 -4.68
C LYS A 47 -8.34 2.21 -3.23
N LYS A 48 -7.07 2.05 -2.85
CA LYS A 48 -6.56 2.42 -1.52
C LYS A 48 -6.18 3.89 -1.42
N GLU A 49 -5.85 4.52 -2.54
CA GLU A 49 -5.77 5.98 -2.66
C GLU A 49 -7.21 6.52 -2.64
N LYS A 50 -7.77 6.66 -1.43
CA LYS A 50 -8.94 7.52 -1.25
C LYS A 50 -8.56 8.92 -1.76
N PRO A 51 -9.46 9.65 -2.43
CA PRO A 51 -9.21 11.06 -2.68
C PRO A 51 -8.93 11.72 -1.33
N VAL A 52 -7.70 12.17 -1.17
CA VAL A 52 -7.24 12.87 0.03
C VAL A 52 -7.52 14.34 -0.27
N ASP A 53 -8.37 14.99 0.51
CA ASP A 53 -8.61 16.44 0.33
C ASP A 53 -7.27 17.20 0.44
N GLU A 54 -7.14 18.31 -0.28
CA GLU A 54 -5.90 19.12 -0.34
C GLU A 54 -5.30 19.43 1.04
N ILE A 55 -6.17 19.61 2.04
CA ILE A 55 -5.78 19.85 3.43
C ILE A 55 -5.03 18.64 4.01
N THR A 56 -5.50 17.43 3.72
CA THR A 56 -4.93 16.20 4.26
C THR A 56 -3.64 15.84 3.52
N GLU A 57 -3.52 16.12 2.22
CA GLU A 57 -2.24 16.01 1.50
C GLU A 57 -1.18 16.96 2.08
N LYS A 58 -1.58 18.21 2.36
CA LYS A 58 -0.69 19.20 2.98
C LYS A 58 -0.25 18.78 4.38
N LEU A 59 -1.13 18.18 5.19
CA LEU A 59 -0.76 17.65 6.51
C LEU A 59 0.17 16.44 6.42
N LEU A 60 -0.10 15.51 5.50
CA LEU A 60 0.76 14.34 5.25
C LEU A 60 2.14 14.73 4.71
N SER A 61 2.24 15.84 3.98
CA SER A 61 3.53 16.36 3.48
C SER A 61 4.53 16.71 4.60
N VAL A 62 4.04 16.95 5.82
CA VAL A 62 4.87 17.31 6.98
C VAL A 62 5.20 16.10 7.86
N ALA A 63 4.50 14.97 7.66
CA ALA A 63 4.71 13.75 8.43
C ALA A 63 6.13 13.20 8.21
N GLY A 64 6.93 13.13 9.29
CA GLY A 64 8.31 12.66 9.26
C GLY A 64 9.36 13.72 8.88
N ILE A 65 8.95 14.95 8.52
CA ILE A 65 9.88 16.08 8.30
C ILE A 65 10.27 16.72 9.63
N CYS A 66 9.31 16.84 10.56
CA CYS A 66 9.59 17.38 11.87
C CYS A 66 10.35 16.34 12.71
N LYS A 67 11.46 16.74 13.33
CA LYS A 67 12.08 15.98 14.42
C LYS A 67 10.99 15.77 15.47
N GLY A 68 10.70 14.51 15.80
CA GLY A 68 9.67 14.18 16.80
C GLY A 68 9.84 15.01 18.07
N GLY A 69 8.73 15.30 18.74
CA GLY A 69 8.76 15.98 20.02
C GLY A 69 9.62 15.23 21.05
N PRO A 70 9.91 15.85 22.20
CA PRO A 70 10.59 15.17 23.31
C PRO A 70 9.94 13.81 23.60
N PRO A 71 10.73 12.77 23.91
CA PRO A 71 10.21 11.41 24.09
C PRO A 71 9.21 11.30 25.26
N ASP A 72 9.31 12.22 26.22
CA ASP A 72 8.45 12.39 27.39
C ASP A 72 7.27 13.35 27.16
N LEU A 73 7.11 13.91 25.95
CA LEU A 73 6.06 14.90 25.66
C LEU A 73 4.67 14.36 25.99
N ALA A 74 4.39 13.08 25.72
CA ALA A 74 3.11 12.46 25.99
C ALA A 74 2.84 12.28 27.50
N ASP A 75 3.90 12.07 28.28
CA ASP A 75 3.81 11.81 29.72
C ASP A 75 3.83 13.12 30.54
N SER A 76 4.47 14.16 30.01
CA SER A 76 4.69 15.45 30.67
C SER A 76 3.97 16.62 29.97
N ILE A 77 2.85 16.37 29.26
CA ILE A 77 2.11 17.39 28.49
C ILE A 77 1.87 18.66 29.33
N ASP A 78 1.41 18.49 30.58
CA ASP A 78 1.08 19.59 31.47
C ASP A 78 2.32 20.43 31.85
N GLU A 79 3.48 19.81 32.01
CA GLU A 79 4.73 20.52 32.32
C GLU A 79 5.19 21.38 31.14
N TYR A 80 5.01 20.89 29.91
CA TYR A 80 5.33 21.65 28.70
C TYR A 80 4.35 22.80 28.46
N LEU A 81 3.08 22.63 28.80
CA LEU A 81 2.05 23.65 28.60
C LEU A 81 2.03 24.72 29.69
N TYR A 82 2.22 24.30 30.95
CA TYR A 82 2.01 25.16 32.12
C TYR A 82 3.29 25.45 32.90
N GLY A 83 4.41 24.80 32.56
CA GLY A 83 5.68 24.92 33.25
C GLY A 83 5.70 24.20 34.59
N PHE A 84 6.90 24.03 35.16
CA PHE A 84 7.02 23.47 36.51
C PHE A 84 6.50 24.45 37.56
N PRO A 85 5.74 23.98 38.57
CA PRO A 85 5.37 24.83 39.70
C PRO A 85 6.65 25.31 40.39
N ARG A 86 6.88 26.63 40.37
CA ARG A 86 7.97 27.24 41.13
C ARG A 86 7.71 27.01 42.61
N LYS A 87 8.55 26.21 43.27
CA LYS A 87 8.52 26.05 44.74
C LYS A 87 8.63 27.44 45.38
N LYS A 88 7.69 27.74 46.29
CA LYS A 88 7.79 28.86 47.23
C LYS A 88 8.81 28.53 48.31
#